data_AF-A0A0N4Y0R8-F1
#
_entry.id   AF-A0A0N4Y0R8-F1
#
_cell.length_a   1.000
_cell.length_b   1.000
_cell.length_c   1.000
_cell.angle_alpha   90.00
_cell.angle_beta   90.00
_cell.angle_gamma   90.00
#
_symmetry.space_group_name_H-M   'P 1'
#
loop_
_entity.id
_entity.type
_entity.pdbx_description
1 polymer ?
#
loop_
_entity_poly.entity_id
_entity_poly.type
_entity_poly.pdbx_seq_one_letter_code
_entity_poly.pdbx_strand_id
1 'polypeptide(L)'
;MRHLVLLAALAIVGEAANHDIFDVIDAMTMLTRQDLIDIIKASEQASRLGVKNDDVIRMNGPLHSKFQRLRAQLNTLTGVEQTVVRTLFSIARDVIDRRTTDADVSDRTVEAFRNGGLGLCAR
;
A
#
# COMPACT_ATOMS: atom_id res chain seq x y z
N MET A 1 -7.38 2.73 -19.74
CA MET A 1 -6.93 3.23 -18.42
C MET A 1 -6.04 2.24 -17.65
N ARG A 2 -6.28 0.92 -17.66
CA ARG A 2 -5.43 -0.08 -16.97
C ARG A 2 -3.96 -0.14 -17.43
N HIS A 3 -3.67 0.07 -18.72
CA HIS A 3 -2.28 0.11 -19.23
C HIS A 3 -1.49 1.39 -18.88
N LEU A 4 -2.16 2.48 -18.48
CA LEU A 4 -1.49 3.72 -18.06
C LEU A 4 -0.91 3.60 -16.65
N VAL A 5 -1.60 2.88 -15.76
CA VAL A 5 -1.10 2.53 -14.42
C VAL A 5 0.13 1.63 -14.51
N LEU A 6 0.17 0.75 -15.53
CA LEU A 6 1.28 -0.17 -15.80
C LEU A 6 2.57 0.57 -16.21
N LEU A 7 2.46 1.49 -17.17
CA LEU A 7 3.56 2.33 -17.62
C LEU A 7 4.00 3.31 -16.53
N ALA A 8 3.07 3.83 -15.73
CA ALA A 8 3.40 4.63 -14.56
C ALA A 8 4.13 3.80 -13.51
N ALA A 9 3.64 2.62 -13.09
CA ALA A 9 4.31 1.79 -12.09
C ALA A 9 5.69 1.28 -12.55
N LEU A 10 5.86 0.94 -13.83
CA LEU A 10 7.16 0.55 -14.40
C LEU A 10 8.11 1.74 -14.61
N ALA A 11 7.60 2.91 -15.00
CA ALA A 11 8.38 4.15 -15.03
C ALA A 11 8.76 4.59 -13.61
N ILE A 12 7.86 4.43 -12.63
CA ILE A 12 8.09 4.69 -11.20
C ILE A 12 9.13 3.73 -10.63
N VAL A 13 9.11 2.45 -10.97
CA VAL A 13 10.13 1.50 -10.49
C VAL A 13 11.48 1.71 -11.21
N GLY A 14 11.48 2.25 -12.43
CA GLY A 14 12.68 2.68 -13.15
C GLY A 14 13.23 4.05 -12.74
N GLU A 15 12.39 4.93 -12.20
CA GLU A 15 12.67 6.31 -11.76
C GLU A 15 12.33 6.54 -10.27
N ALA A 16 12.38 5.49 -9.43
CA ALA A 16 11.88 5.50 -8.04
C ALA A 16 12.50 6.57 -7.13
N ALA A 17 13.57 7.23 -7.59
CA ALA A 17 14.11 8.43 -6.98
C ALA A 17 13.15 9.64 -7.02
N ASN A 18 12.09 9.64 -7.85
CA ASN A 18 11.25 10.82 -8.11
C ASN A 18 9.75 10.67 -7.80
N HIS A 19 9.23 9.50 -7.37
CA HIS A 19 7.78 9.32 -7.11
C HIS A 19 7.52 8.83 -5.69
N ASP A 20 6.49 9.40 -5.06
CA ASP A 20 6.10 9.12 -3.69
C ASP A 20 5.50 7.70 -3.58
N ILE A 21 5.90 6.94 -2.55
CA ILE A 21 5.33 5.61 -2.25
C ILE A 21 3.80 5.65 -2.12
N PHE A 22 3.25 6.79 -1.70
CA PHE A 22 1.81 6.97 -1.62
C PHE A 22 1.13 6.99 -2.99
N ASP A 23 1.79 7.51 -4.03
CA ASP A 23 1.26 7.53 -5.40
C ASP A 23 1.22 6.11 -5.99
N VAL A 24 2.24 5.29 -5.69
CA VAL A 24 2.27 3.87 -6.09
C VAL A 24 1.11 3.12 -5.46
N ILE A 25 0.89 3.32 -4.15
CA ILE A 25 -0.18 2.64 -3.42
C ILE A 25 -1.55 3.09 -3.90
N ASP A 26 -1.76 4.40 -4.13
CA ASP A 26 -3.03 4.92 -4.64
C ASP A 26 -3.34 4.32 -6.01
N ALA A 27 -2.36 4.31 -6.93
CA ALA A 27 -2.52 3.73 -8.24
C ALA A 27 -2.90 2.23 -8.21
N MET A 28 -2.39 1.47 -7.23
CA MET A 28 -2.66 0.04 -7.09
C MET A 28 -3.95 -0.29 -6.33
N THR A 29 -4.32 0.53 -5.35
CA THR A 29 -5.33 0.18 -4.35
C THR A 29 -6.49 1.15 -4.24
N MET A 30 -6.38 2.33 -4.87
CA MET A 30 -7.26 3.49 -4.68
C MET A 30 -7.32 3.98 -3.21
N LEU A 31 -6.31 3.63 -2.41
CA LEU A 31 -6.11 4.18 -1.07
C LEU A 31 -5.21 5.39 -1.16
N THR A 32 -5.75 6.52 -0.77
CA THR A 32 -4.99 7.77 -0.65
C THR A 32 -4.02 7.69 0.52
N ARG A 33 -3.03 8.59 0.53
CA ARG A 33 -2.17 8.81 1.70
C ARG A 33 -2.96 8.99 3.00
N GLN A 34 -4.08 9.72 2.95
CA GLN A 34 -4.93 9.94 4.12
C GLN A 34 -5.60 8.64 4.60
N ASP A 35 -6.06 7.79 3.69
CA ASP A 35 -6.64 6.49 4.05
C ASP A 35 -5.63 5.61 4.78
N LEU A 36 -4.36 5.61 4.35
CA LEU A 36 -3.29 4.86 5.02
C LEU A 36 -2.98 5.41 6.41
N ILE A 37 -2.93 6.74 6.56
CA ILE A 37 -2.78 7.39 7.88
C ILE A 37 -3.94 6.99 8.80
N ASP A 38 -5.17 6.98 8.29
CA ASP A 38 -6.35 6.62 9.08
C ASP A 38 -6.35 5.13 9.47
N ILE A 39 -5.85 4.24 8.60
CA ILE A 39 -5.64 2.82 8.93
C ILE A 39 -4.60 2.64 10.04
N ILE A 40 -3.49 3.38 9.97
CA ILE A 40 -2.45 3.33 11.01
C ILE A 40 -3.01 3.82 12.34
N LYS A 41 -3.70 4.97 12.35
CA LYS A 41 -4.36 5.51 13.54
C LYS A 41 -5.40 4.54 14.10
N ALA A 42 -6.23 3.93 13.25
CA ALA A 42 -7.21 2.94 13.67
C ALA A 42 -6.53 1.72 14.32
N SER A 43 -5.38 1.29 13.79
CA SER A 43 -4.60 0.19 14.35
C SER A 43 -3.99 0.53 15.71
N GLU A 44 -3.47 1.75 15.87
CA GLU A 44 -2.96 2.23 17.16
C GLU A 44 -4.07 2.36 18.20
N GLN A 45 -5.22 2.91 17.80
CA GLN A 45 -6.39 3.03 18.67
C GLN A 45 -6.90 1.65 19.09
N ALA A 46 -7.00 0.70 18.16
CA ALA A 46 -7.39 -0.67 18.45
C ALA A 46 -6.45 -1.32 19.47
N SER A 47 -5.13 -1.15 19.28
CA SER A 47 -4.11 -1.63 20.22
C SER A 47 -4.24 -0.99 21.61
N ARG A 48 -4.51 0.32 21.70
CA ARG A 48 -4.69 1.03 22.98
C ARG A 48 -5.94 0.58 23.73
N LEU A 49 -7.01 0.26 23.00
CA LEU A 49 -8.29 -0.15 23.56
C LEU A 49 -8.41 -1.67 23.77
N GLY A 50 -7.44 -2.46 23.29
CA GLY A 50 -7.50 -3.93 23.36
C GLY A 50 -8.58 -4.54 22.46
N VAL A 51 -8.96 -3.87 21.37
CA VAL A 51 -9.99 -4.31 20.41
C VAL A 51 -9.38 -4.67 19.06
N LYS A 52 -10.15 -5.24 18.14
CA LYS A 52 -9.66 -5.57 16.79
C LYS A 52 -9.62 -4.31 15.91
N ASN A 53 -8.64 -4.24 15.01
CA ASN A 53 -8.55 -3.15 14.02
C ASN A 53 -9.84 -3.03 13.19
N ASP A 54 -10.45 -4.15 12.83
CA ASP A 54 -11.70 -4.18 12.06
C ASP A 54 -12.85 -3.48 12.79
N ASP A 55 -12.89 -3.55 14.13
CA ASP A 55 -13.91 -2.88 14.93
C ASP A 55 -13.76 -1.37 14.87
N VAL A 56 -12.52 -0.86 14.91
CA VAL A 56 -12.22 0.57 14.79
C VAL A 56 -12.47 1.08 13.37
N ILE A 57 -12.01 0.33 12.36
CA ILE A 57 -12.22 0.67 10.95
C ILE A 57 -13.71 0.68 10.61
N ARG A 58 -14.51 -0.26 11.15
CA ARG A 58 -15.96 -0.32 10.91
C ARG A 58 -16.71 0.92 11.40
N MET A 59 -16.21 1.60 12.44
CA MET A 59 -16.79 2.88 12.89
C MET A 59 -16.57 4.02 11.88
N ASN A 60 -15.59 3.88 10.99
CA ASN A 60 -15.37 4.78 9.86
C ASN A 60 -15.94 4.15 8.58
N GLY A 61 -17.22 4.42 8.31
CA GLY A 61 -17.95 3.83 7.16
C GLY A 61 -17.23 3.96 5.81
N PRO A 62 -16.75 5.16 5.42
CA PRO A 62 -15.97 5.34 4.20
C PRO A 62 -14.69 4.49 4.15
N LEU A 63 -13.89 4.50 5.23
CA LEU A 63 -12.66 3.71 5.30
C LEU A 63 -12.94 2.21 5.27
N HIS A 64 -13.99 1.77 5.96
CA HIS A 64 -14.44 0.38 5.94
C HIS A 64 -14.81 -0.09 4.53
N SER A 65 -15.55 0.71 3.77
CA SER A 65 -15.91 0.39 2.38
C SER A 65 -14.68 0.24 1.48
N LYS A 66 -13.69 1.14 1.62
CA LYS A 66 -12.43 1.06 0.87
C LYS A 66 -11.63 -0.17 1.26
N PHE A 67 -11.56 -0.47 2.56
CA PHE A 67 -10.81 -1.63 3.06
C PHE A 67 -11.43 -2.97 2.65
N GLN A 68 -12.76 -3.07 2.59
CA GLN A 68 -13.44 -4.25 2.05
C GLN A 68 -13.16 -4.43 0.55
N ARG A 69 -13.15 -3.35 -0.21
CA ARG A 69 -12.75 -3.38 -1.64
C ARG A 69 -11.31 -3.84 -1.82
N LEU A 70 -10.39 -3.30 -1.02
CA LEU A 70 -9.00 -3.73 -1.02
C LEU A 70 -8.88 -5.22 -0.69
N ARG A 71 -9.54 -5.72 0.38
CA ARG A 71 -9.53 -7.14 0.72
C ARG A 71 -10.04 -8.02 -0.43
N ALA A 72 -11.13 -7.61 -1.08
CA ALA A 72 -11.66 -8.31 -2.23
C ALA A 72 -10.65 -8.34 -3.39
N GLN A 73 -9.98 -7.21 -3.69
CA GLN A 73 -8.93 -7.14 -4.71
C GLN A 73 -7.73 -8.02 -4.36
N LEU A 74 -7.22 -7.95 -3.12
CA LEU A 74 -6.11 -8.78 -2.66
C LEU A 74 -6.40 -10.27 -2.78
N ASN A 75 -7.64 -10.70 -2.55
CA ASN A 75 -8.03 -12.11 -2.71
C ASN A 75 -8.01 -12.59 -4.17
N THR A 76 -7.97 -11.69 -5.15
CA THR A 76 -7.79 -12.04 -6.58
C THR A 76 -6.31 -12.17 -6.98
N LEU A 77 -5.40 -11.73 -6.10
CA LEU A 77 -3.97 -11.77 -6.30
C LEU A 77 -3.39 -13.10 -5.79
N THR A 78 -2.32 -13.54 -6.43
CA THR A 78 -1.47 -14.64 -5.96
C THR A 78 -0.80 -14.26 -4.63
N GLY A 79 -0.35 -15.25 -3.85
CA GLY A 79 0.32 -14.99 -2.57
C GLY A 79 1.58 -14.12 -2.71
N VAL A 80 2.29 -14.23 -3.83
CA VAL A 80 3.46 -13.41 -4.15
C VAL A 80 3.06 -11.94 -4.36
N GLU A 81 2.04 -11.68 -5.16
CA GLU A 81 1.53 -10.33 -5.41
C GLU A 81 0.94 -9.70 -4.13
N GLN A 82 0.23 -10.49 -3.31
CA GLN A 82 -0.22 -10.01 -1.99
C GLN A 82 0.96 -9.62 -1.09
N THR A 83 2.10 -10.31 -1.21
CA THR A 83 3.31 -10.00 -0.43
C THR A 83 3.88 -8.65 -0.87
N VAL A 84 3.90 -8.35 -2.17
CA VAL A 84 4.31 -7.03 -2.68
C VAL A 84 3.46 -5.91 -2.06
N VAL A 85 2.12 -6.03 -2.12
CA VAL A 85 1.23 -5.00 -1.55
C VAL A 85 1.44 -4.82 -0.04
N ARG A 86 1.65 -5.91 0.71
CA ARG A 86 1.97 -5.85 2.14
C ARG A 86 3.29 -5.14 2.41
N THR A 87 4.32 -5.40 1.60
CA THR A 87 5.62 -4.73 1.70
C THR A 87 5.48 -3.23 1.43
N LEU A 88 4.72 -2.82 0.41
CA LEU A 88 4.47 -1.40 0.12
C LEU A 88 3.77 -0.70 1.29
N PHE A 89 2.76 -1.32 1.91
CA PHE A 89 2.14 -0.76 3.11
C PHE A 89 3.11 -0.65 4.29
N SER A 90 4.03 -1.60 4.45
CA SER A 90 5.07 -1.52 5.49
C SER A 90 6.00 -0.33 5.26
N ILE A 91 6.45 -0.11 4.01
CA ILE A 91 7.33 1.01 3.65
C ILE A 91 6.59 2.34 3.88
N ALA A 92 5.33 2.44 3.43
CA ALA A 92 4.51 3.64 3.63
C ALA A 92 4.30 3.98 5.11
N ARG A 93 4.16 2.95 5.97
CA ARG A 93 4.12 3.15 7.42
C ARG A 93 5.44 3.72 7.96
N ASP A 94 6.58 3.17 7.53
CA ASP A 94 7.90 3.67 7.95
C ASP A 94 8.11 5.14 7.54
N VAL A 95 7.59 5.53 6.37
CA VAL A 95 7.58 6.93 5.90
C VAL A 95 6.73 7.81 6.80
N ILE A 96 5.50 7.39 7.13
CA ILE A 96 4.60 8.13 8.02
C ILE A 96 5.23 8.31 9.41
N ASP A 97 5.86 7.26 9.93
CA ASP A 97 6.54 7.25 11.23
C ASP A 97 7.92 7.93 11.21
N ARG A 98 8.37 8.44 10.04
CA ARG A 98 9.67 9.09 9.81
C ARG A 98 10.87 8.22 10.22
N ARG A 99 10.79 6.90 9.97
CA ARG A 99 11.80 5.90 10.35
C ARG A 99 12.77 5.54 9.22
N THR A 100 12.65 6.16 8.06
CA THR A 100 13.36 5.78 6.84
C THR A 100 13.75 7.02 6.04
N THR A 101 14.77 6.91 5.20
CA THR A 101 15.12 7.96 4.23
C THR A 101 14.46 7.72 2.88
N ASP A 102 14.37 8.74 2.03
CA ASP A 102 13.80 8.62 0.68
C ASP A 102 14.58 7.61 -0.19
N ALA A 103 15.91 7.53 -0.01
CA ALA A 103 16.75 6.54 -0.68
C ALA A 103 16.37 5.10 -0.27
N ASP A 104 16.20 4.87 1.04
CA ASP A 104 15.78 3.56 1.56
C ASP A 104 14.37 3.18 1.08
N VAL A 105 13.47 4.14 0.93
CA VAL A 105 12.10 3.93 0.42
C VAL A 105 12.15 3.46 -1.03
N SER A 106 12.94 4.15 -1.86
CA SER A 106 13.14 3.79 -3.26
C SER A 106 13.67 2.36 -3.40
N ASP A 107 14.77 2.04 -2.71
CA ASP A 107 15.43 0.73 -2.79
C ASP A 107 14.49 -0.41 -2.35
N ARG A 108 13.79 -0.24 -1.23
CA ARG A 108 12.84 -1.25 -0.71
C ARG A 108 11.63 -1.41 -1.62
N THR A 109 11.20 -0.35 -2.30
CA THR A 109 10.09 -0.42 -3.26
C THR A 109 10.51 -1.22 -4.49
N VAL A 110 11.68 -0.93 -5.05
CA VAL A 110 12.24 -1.68 -6.19
C VAL A 110 12.42 -3.16 -5.84
N GLU A 111 12.95 -3.46 -4.65
CA GLU A 111 13.12 -4.82 -4.17
C GLU A 111 11.79 -5.57 -4.06
N ALA A 112 10.73 -4.91 -3.54
CA ALA A 112 9.41 -5.50 -3.45
C ALA A 112 8.87 -5.92 -4.83
N PHE A 113 9.06 -5.09 -5.86
CA PHE A 113 8.63 -5.43 -7.23
C PHE A 113 9.53 -6.48 -7.91
N ARG A 114 10.84 -6.51 -7.63
CA ARG A 114 11.74 -7.55 -8.16
C ARG A 114 11.41 -8.94 -7.62
N ASN A 115 11.02 -9.04 -6.36
CA ASN A 115 10.76 -10.31 -5.67
C ASN A 115 9.34 -10.87 -5.86
N GLY A 116 8.52 -10.26 -6.73
CA GLY A 116 7.14 -10.74 -6.93
C GLY A 116 6.20 -9.82 -7.70
N GLY A 117 6.63 -8.62 -8.06
CA GLY A 117 5.83 -7.61 -8.74
C GLY A 117 5.60 -7.87 -10.22
N LEU A 118 6.36 -8.76 -10.87
CA LEU A 118 6.18 -9.05 -12.30
C LEU A 118 4.77 -9.54 -12.65
N GLY A 119 4.09 -10.26 -11.74
CA GLY A 119 2.68 -10.65 -11.93
C GLY A 119 1.70 -9.47 -11.85
N LEU A 120 1.96 -8.54 -10.92
CA LEU A 120 1.22 -7.27 -10.80
C LEU A 120 1.46 -6.34 -12.00
N CYS A 121 2.63 -6.44 -12.64
CA CYS A 121 3.00 -5.67 -13.83
C CYS A 121 2.52 -6.28 -15.15
N ALA A 122 1.93 -7.48 -15.16
CA ALA A 122 1.50 -8.18 -16.37
C ALA A 122 -0.03 -8.19 -16.59
N ARG A 123 -0.82 -7.70 -15.62
CA ARG A 123 -2.30 -7.66 -15.63
C ARG A 123 -2.84 -6.24 -15.74
#